data_AF-R7QAQ3-F1
#
_entry.id   AF-R7QAQ3-F1
#
_cell.length_a   1.000
_cell.length_b   1.000
_cell.length_c   1.000
_cell.angle_alpha   90.00
_cell.angle_beta   90.00
_cell.angle_gamma   90.00
#
_symmetry.space_group_name_H-M   'P 1'
#
loop_
_entity.id
_entity.type
_entity.pdbx_description
1 polymer ?
#
loop_
_entity_poly.entity_id
_entity_poly.type
_entity_poly.pdbx_seq_one_letter_code
_entity_poly.pdbx_strand_id
1 'polypeptide(L)'
;MIVILNDNDQVSPPTGTKTVAGVRPSGALSDYTSRLMSSRPGIMAQGGTLFEELGFYYVGPIDGHKLDTLVPVLENVRDMPGNKPVLIHVKTEKGKGYPPAEASLDKYHGVARFDVGTGKQHKSVSQTPSYTSVFSKALIAEAEHDRKVVAITAAMPGGTGLNIFGERFPKRCHDVGIAEQHAVTMAGGMACEGYKPFCCIYPTFMQRGYDQLIHDVSIQKLPVRFILDRAGLVGNEGPTHHGSFDLAYIGCIPNMIIMAPSDE
;
A
#
# COMPACT_ATOMS: atom_id res chain seq x y z
N MET A 1 -15.53 -5.11 22.20
CA MET A 1 -14.74 -4.41 21.17
C MET A 1 -15.45 -4.55 19.85
N ILE A 2 -15.63 -3.45 19.11
CA ILE A 2 -16.28 -3.45 17.79
C ILE A 2 -15.23 -2.96 16.78
N VAL A 3 -15.04 -3.71 15.70
CA VAL A 3 -14.18 -3.35 14.57
C VAL A 3 -15.06 -3.18 13.35
N ILE A 4 -15.01 -2.02 12.70
CA ILE A 4 -15.72 -1.78 11.45
C ILE A 4 -14.71 -1.87 10.32
N LEU A 5 -14.79 -2.94 9.53
CA LEU A 5 -14.04 -3.10 8.30
C LEU A 5 -14.77 -2.30 7.20
N ASN A 6 -14.29 -1.09 6.95
CA ASN A 6 -14.75 -0.25 5.84
C ASN A 6 -14.07 -0.67 4.54
N ASP A 7 -14.71 -1.58 3.82
CA ASP A 7 -14.21 -2.14 2.57
C ASP A 7 -14.77 -1.38 1.36
N ASN A 8 -13.88 -0.69 0.65
CA ASN A 8 -14.19 0.07 -0.56
C ASN A 8 -13.42 -0.40 -1.79
N ASP A 9 -12.69 -1.52 -1.69
CA ASP A 9 -11.86 -2.08 -2.78
C ASP A 9 -10.76 -1.13 -3.33
N GLN A 10 -10.38 -0.05 -2.61
CA GLN A 10 -9.47 1.00 -3.14
C GLN A 10 -8.05 1.01 -2.55
N VAL A 11 -7.81 0.29 -1.46
CA VAL A 11 -6.45 0.13 -0.92
C VAL A 11 -6.17 -1.34 -0.99
N SER A 12 -5.16 -1.71 -1.79
CA SER A 12 -4.70 -3.07 -2.07
C SER A 12 -5.02 -4.00 -0.91
N PRO A 13 -6.18 -4.67 -0.93
CA PRO A 13 -6.51 -5.55 0.15
C PRO A 13 -5.53 -6.74 0.05
N PRO A 14 -5.30 -7.48 1.15
CA PRO A 14 -4.51 -8.71 1.12
C PRO A 14 -5.11 -9.82 0.23
N THR A 15 -6.14 -9.53 -0.57
CA THR A 15 -6.95 -10.47 -1.35
C THR A 15 -6.87 -10.20 -2.86
N GLY A 16 -5.68 -10.27 -3.46
CA GLY A 16 -5.48 -10.53 -4.90
C GLY A 16 -6.26 -9.73 -5.94
N THR A 17 -6.86 -8.61 -5.57
CA THR A 17 -7.49 -7.65 -6.45
C THR A 17 -6.42 -6.69 -6.93
N LYS A 18 -6.49 -6.28 -8.20
CA LYS A 18 -5.55 -5.31 -8.76
C LYS A 18 -5.58 -4.06 -7.89
N THR A 19 -4.40 -3.54 -7.53
CA THR A 19 -4.28 -2.22 -6.93
C THR A 19 -4.94 -1.17 -7.83
N VAL A 20 -5.32 -0.02 -7.28
CA VAL A 20 -5.87 1.11 -8.06
C VAL A 20 -4.93 1.54 -9.20
N ALA A 21 -3.63 1.24 -9.10
CA ALA A 21 -2.64 1.48 -10.14
C ALA A 21 -2.45 0.31 -11.13
N GLY A 22 -3.31 -0.71 -11.13
CA GLY A 22 -3.24 -1.86 -12.04
C GLY A 22 -2.13 -2.88 -11.72
N VAL A 23 -1.32 -2.64 -10.70
CA VAL A 23 -0.30 -3.59 -10.22
C VAL A 23 -1.00 -4.71 -9.45
N ARG A 24 -0.63 -5.98 -9.70
CA ARG A 24 -1.16 -7.12 -8.95
C ARG A 24 -0.46 -7.22 -7.59
N PRO A 25 -1.19 -7.49 -6.49
CA PRO A 25 -0.56 -7.80 -5.22
C PRO A 25 0.44 -8.95 -5.40
N SER A 26 1.68 -8.75 -4.96
CA SER A 26 2.72 -9.76 -5.06
C SER A 26 2.72 -10.64 -3.82
N GLY A 27 2.43 -11.93 -4.00
CA GLY A 27 2.60 -12.93 -2.94
C GLY A 27 1.92 -14.25 -3.29
N ALA A 28 2.61 -15.37 -3.03
CA ALA A 28 2.04 -16.71 -3.19
C ALA A 28 0.78 -16.90 -2.33
N LEU A 29 0.70 -16.22 -1.18
CA LEU A 29 -0.47 -16.22 -0.32
C LEU A 29 -1.67 -15.50 -0.95
N SER A 30 -1.46 -14.40 -1.66
CA SER A 30 -2.51 -13.65 -2.36
C SER A 30 -3.06 -14.47 -3.53
N ASP A 31 -2.19 -15.05 -4.35
CA ASP A 31 -2.60 -15.94 -5.45
C ASP A 31 -3.28 -17.22 -4.92
N TYR A 32 -2.76 -17.80 -3.83
CA TYR A 32 -3.35 -18.97 -3.19
C TYR A 32 -4.70 -18.65 -2.57
N THR A 33 -4.86 -17.53 -1.85
CA THR A 33 -6.16 -17.13 -1.28
C THR A 33 -7.16 -16.80 -2.38
N SER A 34 -6.78 -16.09 -3.44
CA SER A 34 -7.66 -15.86 -4.60
C SER A 34 -8.07 -17.17 -5.29
N ARG A 35 -7.15 -18.11 -5.46
CA ARG A 35 -7.46 -19.46 -6.00
C ARG A 35 -8.32 -20.26 -5.04
N LEU A 36 -8.06 -20.21 -3.74
CA LEU A 36 -8.84 -20.91 -2.71
C LEU A 36 -10.28 -20.38 -2.68
N MET A 37 -10.44 -19.04 -2.69
CA MET A 37 -11.74 -18.37 -2.77
C MET A 37 -12.50 -18.74 -4.06
N SER A 38 -11.80 -18.87 -5.19
CA SER A 38 -12.40 -19.20 -6.49
C SER A 38 -12.69 -20.70 -6.68
N SER A 39 -11.88 -21.59 -6.08
CA SER A 39 -11.97 -23.04 -6.25
C SER A 39 -12.86 -23.72 -5.21
N ARG A 40 -13.11 -23.06 -4.07
CA ARG A 40 -13.95 -23.57 -3.00
C ARG A 40 -14.84 -22.47 -2.40
N PRO A 41 -15.86 -21.98 -3.14
CA PRO A 41 -16.81 -21.01 -2.61
C PRO A 41 -17.53 -21.48 -1.34
N GLY A 42 -17.58 -22.80 -1.08
CA GLY A 42 -18.15 -23.42 0.13
C GLY A 42 -17.22 -23.54 1.34
N ILE A 43 -15.97 -23.07 1.33
CA ILE A 43 -15.16 -23.00 2.57
C ILE A 43 -15.80 -22.08 3.61
N MET A 44 -16.52 -21.03 3.16
CA MET A 44 -17.39 -20.20 4.01
C MET A 44 -18.61 -20.97 4.57
N ALA A 45 -18.96 -22.12 4.00
CA ALA A 45 -20.21 -22.83 4.31
C ALA A 45 -20.03 -23.97 5.34
N GLN A 46 -18.81 -24.34 5.72
CA GLN A 46 -18.56 -25.46 6.65
C GLN A 46 -17.80 -25.10 7.94
N GLY A 47 -17.46 -23.84 8.16
CA GLY A 47 -16.94 -23.37 9.44
C GLY A 47 -16.16 -22.07 9.29
N GLY A 48 -16.72 -21.00 9.86
CA GLY A 48 -16.02 -19.74 10.15
C GLY A 48 -15.50 -18.93 8.95
N THR A 49 -15.86 -17.66 8.85
CA THR A 49 -15.03 -16.68 8.14
C THR A 49 -13.61 -16.64 8.76
N LEU A 50 -12.60 -16.17 8.02
CA LEU A 50 -11.24 -15.94 8.57
C LEU A 50 -11.28 -15.18 9.90
N PHE A 51 -12.21 -14.23 10.04
CA PHE A 51 -12.37 -13.43 11.25
C PHE A 51 -12.95 -14.23 12.41
N GLU A 52 -13.84 -15.19 12.14
CA GLU A 52 -14.36 -16.09 13.18
C GLU A 52 -13.29 -17.02 13.73
N GLU A 53 -12.37 -17.50 12.88
CA GLU A 53 -11.17 -18.24 13.30
C GLU A 53 -10.21 -17.38 14.13
N LEU A 54 -10.15 -16.06 13.84
CA LEU A 54 -9.43 -15.08 14.68
C LEU A 54 -10.19 -14.73 15.99
N GLY A 55 -11.32 -15.38 16.26
CA GLY A 55 -12.11 -15.20 17.48
C GLY A 55 -13.14 -14.07 17.42
N PHE A 56 -13.34 -13.44 16.27
CA PHE A 56 -14.40 -12.43 16.10
C PHE A 56 -15.78 -13.08 15.97
N TYR A 57 -16.80 -12.32 16.34
CA TYR A 57 -18.15 -12.50 15.84
C TYR A 57 -18.27 -11.68 14.56
N TYR A 58 -18.60 -12.30 13.43
CA TYR A 58 -18.61 -11.64 12.14
C TYR A 58 -20.02 -11.22 11.74
N VAL A 59 -20.18 -9.97 11.29
CA VAL A 59 -21.45 -9.39 10.81
C VAL A 59 -21.22 -8.74 9.44
N GLY A 60 -21.93 -9.18 8.42
CA GLY A 60 -21.91 -8.58 7.07
C GLY A 60 -21.64 -9.57 5.94
N PRO A 61 -21.32 -9.10 4.71
CA PRO A 61 -21.16 -7.69 4.35
C PRO A 61 -22.49 -6.92 4.41
N ILE A 62 -22.45 -5.69 4.93
CA ILE A 62 -23.59 -4.76 4.92
C ILE A 62 -23.30 -3.56 4.02
N ASP A 63 -24.34 -3.02 3.39
CA ASP A 63 -24.26 -1.81 2.57
C ASP A 63 -24.04 -0.58 3.46
N GLY A 64 -22.85 0.02 3.39
CA GLY A 64 -22.46 1.17 4.20
C GLY A 64 -23.15 2.48 3.84
N HIS A 65 -23.89 2.52 2.72
CA HIS A 65 -24.64 3.70 2.28
C HIS A 65 -26.12 3.64 2.67
N LYS A 66 -26.58 2.56 3.31
CA LYS A 66 -27.96 2.39 3.77
C LYS A 66 -28.07 2.51 5.29
N LEU A 67 -28.28 3.74 5.75
CA LEU A 67 -28.39 4.03 7.19
C LEU A 67 -29.53 3.28 7.88
N ASP A 68 -30.65 3.07 7.19
CA ASP A 68 -31.80 2.31 7.70
C ASP A 68 -31.46 0.86 8.08
N THR A 69 -30.37 0.32 7.52
CA THR A 69 -29.83 -1.00 7.88
C THR A 69 -28.63 -0.89 8.80
N LEU A 70 -27.72 0.05 8.53
CA LEU A 70 -26.47 0.20 9.27
C LEU A 70 -26.69 0.60 10.73
N VAL A 71 -27.61 1.54 10.99
CA VAL A 71 -27.88 2.05 12.36
C VAL A 71 -28.43 0.94 13.26
N PRO A 72 -29.50 0.20 12.90
CA PRO A 72 -29.98 -0.91 13.72
C PRO A 72 -28.93 -2.00 13.98
N VAL A 73 -28.08 -2.30 12.99
CA VAL A 73 -26.99 -3.29 13.17
C VAL A 73 -25.98 -2.80 14.20
N LEU A 74 -25.58 -1.52 14.14
CA LEU A 74 -24.65 -0.94 15.11
C LEU A 74 -25.25 -0.89 16.51
N GLU A 75 -26.54 -0.58 16.65
CA GLU A 75 -27.25 -0.59 17.94
C GLU A 75 -27.30 -2.00 18.53
N ASN A 76 -27.69 -2.99 17.73
CA ASN A 76 -27.74 -4.38 18.16
C ASN A 76 -26.37 -4.91 18.59
N VAL A 77 -25.30 -4.54 17.89
CA VAL A 77 -23.92 -4.94 18.24
C VAL A 77 -23.42 -4.22 19.48
N ARG A 78 -23.77 -2.94 19.66
CA ARG A 78 -23.45 -2.16 20.89
C ARG A 78 -24.10 -2.79 22.12
N ASP A 79 -25.36 -3.20 21.99
CA ASP A 79 -26.17 -3.71 23.12
C ASP A 79 -26.07 -5.24 23.28
N MET A 80 -25.26 -5.90 22.43
CA MET A 80 -25.07 -7.34 22.44
C MET A 80 -24.45 -7.81 23.78
N PRO A 81 -25.05 -8.80 24.47
CA PRO A 81 -24.46 -9.34 25.68
C PRO A 81 -23.21 -10.18 25.36
N GLY A 82 -22.20 -10.09 26.23
CA GLY A 82 -20.97 -10.87 26.15
C GLY A 82 -19.74 -10.06 25.76
N ASN A 83 -18.58 -10.71 25.80
CA ASN A 83 -17.28 -10.05 25.64
C ASN A 83 -16.57 -10.40 24.32
N LYS A 84 -17.24 -11.14 23.41
CA LYS A 84 -16.63 -11.54 22.14
C LYS A 84 -16.43 -10.30 21.26
N PRO A 85 -15.24 -10.09 20.66
CA PRO A 85 -15.03 -8.97 19.75
C PRO A 85 -15.87 -9.14 18.50
N VAL A 86 -16.46 -8.06 18.00
CA VAL A 86 -17.33 -8.09 16.81
C VAL A 86 -16.62 -7.40 15.65
N LEU A 87 -16.61 -8.04 14.48
CA LEU A 87 -16.19 -7.43 13.23
C LEU A 87 -17.40 -7.21 12.33
N ILE A 88 -17.68 -5.95 12.02
CA ILE A 88 -18.73 -5.55 11.09
C ILE A 88 -18.07 -5.22 9.76
N HIS A 89 -18.35 -6.02 8.73
CA HIS A 89 -17.87 -5.80 7.37
C HIS A 89 -18.85 -4.89 6.63
N VAL A 90 -18.43 -3.67 6.36
CA VAL A 90 -19.21 -2.63 5.69
C VAL A 90 -18.64 -2.38 4.30
N LYS A 91 -19.46 -2.55 3.26
CA LYS A 91 -19.12 -2.23 1.88
C LYS A 91 -19.43 -0.77 1.59
N THR A 92 -18.45 0.00 1.16
CA THR A 92 -18.63 1.42 0.77
C THR A 92 -18.04 1.70 -0.61
N GLU A 93 -18.24 2.93 -1.09
CA GLU A 93 -17.71 3.42 -2.35
C GLU A 93 -16.88 4.66 -2.03
N LYS A 94 -15.58 4.64 -2.35
CA LYS A 94 -14.70 5.79 -2.10
C LYS A 94 -15.11 6.94 -3.02
N GLY A 95 -15.23 8.13 -2.44
CA GLY A 95 -15.71 9.32 -3.15
C GLY A 95 -17.24 9.41 -3.25
N LYS A 96 -17.99 8.48 -2.65
CA LYS A 96 -19.47 8.48 -2.71
C LYS A 96 -20.06 9.83 -2.36
N GLY A 97 -21.02 10.29 -3.16
CA GLY A 97 -21.71 11.56 -2.99
C GLY A 97 -20.99 12.73 -3.67
N TYR A 98 -19.84 12.50 -4.31
CA TYR A 98 -19.13 13.52 -5.07
C TYR A 98 -18.74 12.98 -6.46
N PRO A 99 -19.55 13.25 -7.51
CA PRO A 99 -19.35 12.66 -8.85
C PRO A 99 -17.94 12.83 -9.43
N PRO A 100 -17.24 13.98 -9.26
CA PRO A 100 -15.85 14.11 -9.74
C PRO A 100 -14.86 13.14 -9.06
N ALA A 101 -15.04 12.85 -7.76
CA ALA A 101 -14.21 11.86 -7.08
C ALA A 101 -14.60 10.44 -7.49
N GLU A 102 -15.90 10.12 -7.59
CA GLU A 102 -16.35 8.80 -8.04
C GLU A 102 -15.84 8.45 -9.45
N ALA A 103 -15.71 9.44 -10.34
CA ALA A 103 -15.18 9.26 -11.68
C ALA A 103 -13.65 9.15 -11.76
N SER A 104 -12.92 9.60 -10.73
CA SER A 104 -11.46 9.59 -10.71
C SER A 104 -10.89 8.20 -10.40
N LEU A 105 -9.76 7.86 -11.02
CA LEU A 105 -9.09 6.57 -10.77
C LEU A 105 -8.61 6.46 -9.32
N ASP A 106 -8.01 7.52 -8.77
CA ASP A 106 -7.53 7.58 -7.38
C ASP A 106 -8.62 7.93 -6.35
N LYS A 107 -9.84 8.21 -6.83
CA LYS A 107 -10.98 8.70 -6.03
C LYS A 107 -10.65 9.94 -5.20
N TYR A 108 -9.80 10.82 -5.74
CA TYR A 108 -9.34 12.05 -5.09
C TYR A 108 -8.58 11.76 -3.78
N HIS A 109 -7.74 10.73 -3.80
CA HIS A 109 -6.82 10.46 -2.70
C HIS A 109 -5.71 11.52 -2.68
N GLY A 110 -5.70 12.37 -1.64
CA GLY A 110 -4.65 13.39 -1.47
C GLY A 110 -4.69 14.48 -2.54
N VAL A 111 -5.79 15.23 -2.62
CA VAL A 111 -5.95 16.30 -3.61
C VAL A 111 -5.37 17.63 -3.14
N ALA A 112 -4.76 18.36 -4.08
CA ALA A 112 -4.45 19.78 -3.91
C ALA A 112 -5.75 20.61 -3.85
N ARG A 113 -5.64 21.89 -3.50
CA ARG A 113 -6.78 22.82 -3.52
C ARG A 113 -7.50 22.76 -4.87
N PHE A 114 -8.80 22.56 -4.83
CA PHE A 114 -9.64 22.35 -5.99
C PHE A 114 -10.97 23.08 -5.85
N ASP A 115 -11.61 23.33 -6.99
CA ASP A 115 -12.96 23.88 -7.03
C ASP A 115 -13.98 22.76 -6.76
N VAL A 116 -14.78 22.91 -5.70
CA VAL A 116 -15.73 21.88 -5.26
C VAL A 116 -16.83 21.63 -6.28
N GLY A 117 -17.31 22.66 -6.99
CA GLY A 117 -18.40 22.51 -7.97
C GLY A 117 -17.97 21.72 -9.22
N THR A 118 -16.72 21.88 -9.64
CA THR A 118 -16.19 21.33 -10.91
C THR A 118 -15.21 20.17 -10.70
N GLY A 119 -14.67 19.98 -9.50
CA GLY A 119 -13.58 19.04 -9.22
C GLY A 119 -12.21 19.50 -9.74
N LYS A 120 -12.13 20.67 -10.37
CA LYS A 120 -10.90 21.09 -11.04
C LYS A 120 -9.83 21.48 -10.02
N GLN A 121 -8.75 20.70 -9.98
CA GLN A 121 -7.60 20.99 -9.13
C GLN A 121 -6.77 22.15 -9.71
N HIS A 122 -6.39 23.10 -8.85
CA HIS A 122 -5.45 24.15 -9.21
C HIS A 122 -4.03 23.64 -9.04
N LYS A 123 -3.49 22.98 -10.07
CA LYS A 123 -2.08 22.59 -10.11
C LYS A 123 -1.24 23.75 -10.64
N SER A 124 -0.26 24.21 -9.87
CA SER A 124 0.79 25.09 -10.40
C SER A 124 1.60 24.31 -11.43
N VAL A 125 1.71 24.83 -12.66
CA VAL A 125 2.57 24.25 -13.69
C VAL A 125 4.02 24.53 -13.29
N SER A 126 4.68 23.55 -12.68
CA SER A 126 6.13 23.58 -12.49
C SER A 126 6.81 23.12 -13.78
N GLN A 127 7.82 23.86 -14.24
CA GLN A 127 8.69 23.39 -15.33
C GLN A 127 9.72 22.37 -14.83
N THR A 128 10.03 22.38 -13.53
CA THR A 128 10.94 21.43 -12.91
C THR A 128 10.26 20.08 -12.73
N PRO A 129 10.86 18.97 -13.21
CA PRO A 129 10.31 17.64 -13.00
C PRO A 129 10.34 17.28 -11.52
N SER A 130 9.42 16.43 -11.07
CA SER A 130 9.49 15.88 -9.71
C SER A 130 10.60 14.83 -9.61
N TYR A 131 11.25 14.72 -8.45
CA TYR A 131 12.22 13.64 -8.17
C TYR A 131 11.64 12.26 -8.48
N THR A 132 10.37 12.03 -8.14
CA THR A 132 9.65 10.79 -8.50
C THR A 132 9.66 10.53 -10.00
N SER A 133 9.37 11.54 -10.83
CA SER A 133 9.35 11.37 -12.29
C SER A 133 10.73 11.08 -12.85
N VAL A 134 11.76 11.78 -12.35
CA VAL A 134 13.15 11.56 -12.74
C VAL A 134 13.59 10.14 -12.37
N PHE A 135 13.38 9.74 -11.12
CA PHE A 135 13.69 8.41 -10.61
C PHE A 135 13.01 7.30 -11.43
N SER A 136 11.70 7.42 -11.70
CA SER A 136 10.99 6.39 -12.46
C SER A 136 11.52 6.22 -13.88
N LYS A 137 11.89 7.33 -14.55
CA LYS A 137 12.52 7.26 -15.88
C LYS A 137 13.87 6.57 -15.84
N ALA A 138 14.71 6.93 -14.87
CA ALA A 138 16.02 6.31 -14.68
C ALA A 138 15.89 4.81 -14.38
N LEU A 139 14.99 4.43 -13.47
CA LEU A 139 14.76 3.03 -13.12
C LEU A 139 14.27 2.21 -14.32
N ILE A 140 13.39 2.78 -15.15
CA ILE A 140 12.92 2.13 -16.38
C ILE A 140 14.08 1.90 -17.35
N ALA A 141 14.92 2.91 -17.57
CA ALA A 141 16.09 2.79 -18.44
C ALA A 141 17.03 1.67 -17.95
N GLU A 142 17.36 1.64 -16.66
CA GLU A 142 18.17 0.56 -16.06
C GLU A 142 17.52 -0.82 -16.24
N ALA A 143 16.20 -0.92 -16.07
CA ALA A 143 15.48 -2.17 -16.23
C ALA A 143 15.31 -2.62 -17.70
N GLU A 144 15.43 -1.73 -18.68
CA GLU A 144 15.51 -2.09 -20.10
C GLU A 144 16.83 -2.80 -20.42
N HIS A 145 17.92 -2.39 -19.76
CA HIS A 145 19.23 -3.00 -19.93
C HIS A 145 19.44 -4.26 -19.08
N ASP A 146 18.81 -4.35 -17.90
CA ASP A 146 18.99 -5.47 -16.98
C ASP A 146 17.65 -6.12 -16.56
N ARG A 147 17.49 -7.40 -16.93
CA ARG A 147 16.31 -8.20 -16.63
C ARG A 147 16.17 -8.56 -15.14
N LYS A 148 17.24 -8.44 -14.35
CA LYS A 148 17.26 -8.69 -12.90
C LYS A 148 16.81 -7.50 -12.06
N VAL A 149 16.66 -6.31 -12.66
CA VAL A 149 16.07 -5.15 -11.97
C VAL A 149 14.59 -5.38 -11.74
N VAL A 150 14.17 -5.29 -10.47
CA VAL A 150 12.78 -5.42 -10.02
C VAL A 150 12.43 -4.29 -9.06
N ALA A 151 11.16 -3.88 -9.05
CA ALA A 151 10.65 -2.82 -8.21
C ALA A 151 9.65 -3.36 -7.20
N ILE A 152 9.71 -2.88 -5.96
CA ILE A 152 8.82 -3.28 -4.86
C ILE A 152 8.25 -2.00 -4.23
N THR A 153 6.95 -1.97 -3.98
CA THR A 153 6.26 -0.89 -3.24
C THR A 153 5.32 -1.47 -2.19
N ALA A 154 4.97 -0.67 -1.20
CA ALA A 154 3.97 -0.98 -0.20
C ALA A 154 2.73 -0.08 -0.40
N ALA A 155 1.83 -0.47 -1.31
CA ALA A 155 0.60 0.28 -1.65
C ALA A 155 0.80 1.74 -2.11
N MET A 156 2.00 2.12 -2.57
CA MET A 156 2.31 3.49 -3.02
C MET A 156 2.79 3.59 -4.47
N PRO A 157 2.26 2.83 -5.45
CA PRO A 157 2.80 2.83 -6.81
C PRO A 157 2.78 4.21 -7.49
N GLY A 158 1.70 4.99 -7.33
CA GLY A 158 1.65 6.36 -7.85
C GLY A 158 2.53 7.34 -7.07
N GLY A 159 2.61 7.17 -5.76
CA GLY A 159 3.46 7.96 -4.88
C GLY A 159 4.93 7.85 -5.25
N THR A 160 5.43 6.63 -5.41
CA THR A 160 6.83 6.36 -5.73
C THR A 160 7.11 6.25 -7.24
N GLY A 161 6.13 6.58 -8.08
CA GLY A 161 6.23 6.51 -9.55
C GLY A 161 6.39 5.10 -10.14
N LEU A 162 6.21 4.07 -9.32
CA LEU A 162 6.26 2.68 -9.75
C LEU A 162 5.01 2.23 -10.52
N ASN A 163 3.95 3.03 -10.57
CA ASN A 163 2.83 2.81 -11.48
C ASN A 163 3.32 2.75 -12.94
N ILE A 164 4.19 3.68 -13.36
CA ILE A 164 4.73 3.72 -14.73
C ILE A 164 5.69 2.56 -14.98
N PHE A 165 6.52 2.21 -13.99
CA PHE A 165 7.39 1.04 -14.07
C PHE A 165 6.57 -0.26 -14.19
N GLY A 166 5.49 -0.38 -13.43
CA GLY A 166 4.59 -1.53 -13.45
C GLY A 166 3.79 -1.67 -14.75
N GLU A 167 3.41 -0.57 -15.38
CA GLU A 167 2.81 -0.59 -16.74
C GLU A 167 3.79 -1.15 -17.77
N ARG A 168 5.06 -0.74 -17.71
CA ARG A 168 6.11 -1.18 -18.64
C ARG A 168 6.59 -2.60 -18.36
N PHE A 169 6.74 -2.97 -17.09
CA PHE A 169 7.28 -4.25 -16.63
C PHE A 169 6.40 -4.93 -15.58
N PRO A 170 5.17 -5.35 -15.96
CA PRO A 170 4.17 -5.85 -15.01
C PRO A 170 4.59 -7.11 -14.24
N LYS A 171 5.54 -7.88 -14.76
CA LYS A 171 6.10 -9.07 -14.08
C LYS A 171 7.28 -8.79 -13.17
N ARG A 172 7.74 -7.54 -13.09
CA ARG A 172 8.91 -7.10 -12.31
C ARG A 172 8.57 -5.98 -11.33
N CYS A 173 7.30 -5.62 -11.20
CA CYS A 173 6.79 -4.66 -10.23
C CYS A 173 5.90 -5.38 -9.23
N HIS A 174 6.20 -5.22 -7.95
CA HIS A 174 5.59 -5.98 -6.86
C HIS A 174 4.98 -4.99 -5.86
N ASP A 175 3.66 -5.04 -5.68
CA ASP A 175 2.97 -4.28 -4.64
C ASP A 175 2.58 -5.24 -3.52
N VAL A 176 3.12 -5.04 -2.32
CA VAL A 176 2.85 -5.91 -1.18
C VAL A 176 1.66 -5.45 -0.33
N GLY A 177 0.94 -4.41 -0.74
CA GLY A 177 -0.05 -3.74 0.10
C GLY A 177 0.59 -2.89 1.19
N ILE A 178 -0.15 -2.52 2.23
CA ILE A 178 0.38 -1.75 3.37
C ILE A 178 1.15 -2.71 4.30
N ALA A 179 2.28 -3.21 3.83
CA ALA A 179 3.11 -4.20 4.52
C ALA A 179 4.61 -3.93 4.29
N GLU A 180 5.11 -2.80 4.81
CA GLU A 180 6.51 -2.37 4.61
C GLU A 180 7.52 -3.39 5.13
N GLN A 181 7.23 -4.07 6.25
CA GLN A 181 8.08 -5.19 6.73
C GLN A 181 8.24 -6.24 5.64
N HIS A 182 7.12 -6.66 5.04
CA HIS A 182 7.14 -7.66 3.97
C HIS A 182 7.89 -7.16 2.74
N ALA A 183 7.72 -5.89 2.36
CA ALA A 183 8.45 -5.30 1.24
C ALA A 183 9.98 -5.39 1.41
N VAL A 184 10.48 -5.08 2.62
CA VAL A 184 11.92 -5.11 2.93
C VAL A 184 12.44 -6.55 2.94
N THR A 185 11.79 -7.47 3.64
CA THR A 185 12.20 -8.88 3.68
C THR A 185 12.12 -9.53 2.31
N MET A 186 11.07 -9.24 1.52
CA MET A 186 10.93 -9.72 0.15
C MET A 186 12.06 -9.22 -0.75
N ALA A 187 12.47 -7.95 -0.59
CA ALA A 187 13.62 -7.40 -1.30
C ALA A 187 14.91 -8.16 -0.93
N GLY A 188 15.14 -8.43 0.36
CA GLY A 188 16.25 -9.26 0.82
C GLY A 188 16.25 -10.64 0.16
N GLY A 189 15.12 -11.36 0.21
CA GLY A 189 14.98 -12.67 -0.43
C GLY A 189 15.23 -12.64 -1.94
N MET A 190 14.76 -11.62 -2.65
CA MET A 190 15.04 -11.44 -4.08
C MET A 190 16.53 -11.20 -4.35
N ALA A 191 17.21 -10.44 -3.50
CA ALA A 191 18.65 -10.21 -3.61
C ALA A 191 19.47 -11.50 -3.42
N CYS A 192 19.04 -12.40 -2.52
CA CYS A 192 19.65 -13.73 -2.36
C CYS A 192 19.59 -14.57 -3.65
N GLU A 193 18.52 -14.43 -4.43
CA GLU A 193 18.32 -15.11 -5.72
C GLU A 193 18.95 -14.34 -6.92
N GLY A 194 19.82 -13.38 -6.63
CA GLY A 194 20.57 -12.61 -7.63
C GLY A 194 19.73 -11.61 -8.41
N TYR A 195 18.55 -11.22 -7.92
CA TYR A 195 17.84 -10.05 -8.43
C TYR A 195 18.43 -8.75 -7.87
N LYS A 196 18.10 -7.63 -8.52
CA LYS A 196 18.52 -6.27 -8.14
C LYS A 196 17.28 -5.47 -7.72
N PRO A 197 16.82 -5.64 -6.47
CA PRO A 197 15.57 -5.03 -6.01
C PRO A 197 15.75 -3.55 -5.69
N PHE A 198 14.78 -2.76 -6.17
CA PHE A 198 14.53 -1.37 -5.80
C PHE A 198 13.25 -1.30 -4.96
N CYS A 199 13.42 -1.26 -3.65
CA CYS A 199 12.34 -1.16 -2.69
C CYS A 199 12.01 0.31 -2.44
N CYS A 200 10.89 0.78 -3.00
CA CYS A 200 10.49 2.18 -2.99
C CYS A 200 9.37 2.40 -1.97
N ILE A 201 9.69 3.09 -0.88
CA ILE A 201 8.81 3.30 0.28
C ILE A 201 9.09 4.70 0.82
N TYR A 202 8.07 5.43 1.26
CA TYR A 202 8.33 6.71 1.92
C TYR A 202 9.08 6.50 3.23
N PRO A 203 10.03 7.38 3.60
CA PRO A 203 10.86 7.20 4.78
C PRO A 203 10.05 7.15 6.08
N THR A 204 8.94 7.88 6.16
CA THR A 204 8.03 7.79 7.31
C THR A 204 7.47 6.37 7.52
N PHE A 205 7.15 5.66 6.43
CA PHE A 205 6.62 4.30 6.50
C PHE A 205 7.70 3.23 6.57
N MET A 206 8.90 3.52 6.04
CA MET A 206 10.08 2.66 6.20
C MET A 206 10.44 2.46 7.68
N GLN A 207 10.02 3.35 8.59
CA GLN A 207 10.12 3.13 10.04
C GLN A 207 9.50 1.78 10.47
N ARG A 208 8.43 1.32 9.81
CA ARG A 208 7.82 0.01 10.09
C ARG A 208 8.73 -1.17 9.70
N GLY A 209 9.57 -1.00 8.68
CA GLY A 209 10.53 -2.00 8.19
C GLY A 209 11.92 -1.92 8.82
N TYR A 210 12.09 -1.16 9.91
CA TYR A 210 13.40 -0.90 10.52
C TYR A 210 14.13 -2.17 10.97
N ASP A 211 13.41 -3.10 11.61
CA ASP A 211 13.96 -4.38 12.05
C ASP A 211 14.42 -5.24 10.85
N GLN A 212 13.62 -5.27 9.79
CA GLN A 212 13.91 -6.01 8.55
C GLN A 212 15.12 -5.42 7.81
N LEU A 213 15.31 -4.09 7.84
CA LEU A 213 16.52 -3.46 7.31
C LEU A 213 17.79 -3.99 7.99
N ILE A 214 17.74 -4.18 9.31
CA ILE A 214 18.86 -4.68 10.09
C ILE A 214 19.03 -6.19 9.86
N HIS A 215 18.02 -6.97 10.21
CA HIS A 215 18.12 -8.42 10.33
C HIS A 215 18.09 -9.14 8.98
N ASP A 216 17.22 -8.71 8.07
CA ASP A 216 17.00 -9.42 6.82
C ASP A 216 17.91 -8.91 5.69
N VAL A 217 18.51 -7.73 5.83
CA VAL A 217 19.28 -7.08 4.75
C VAL A 217 20.71 -6.73 5.18
N SER A 218 20.89 -5.86 6.17
CA SER A 218 22.21 -5.32 6.55
C SER A 218 23.18 -6.37 7.08
N ILE A 219 22.73 -7.24 8.01
CA ILE A 219 23.59 -8.28 8.60
C ILE A 219 24.13 -9.23 7.53
N GLN A 220 23.29 -9.56 6.54
CA GLN A 220 23.62 -10.43 5.42
C GLN A 220 24.36 -9.70 4.27
N LYS A 221 24.54 -8.37 4.38
CA LYS A 221 25.17 -7.51 3.36
C LYS A 221 24.51 -7.63 1.98
N LEU A 222 23.19 -7.74 1.97
CA LEU A 222 22.45 -7.95 0.73
C LEU A 222 22.36 -6.68 -0.11
N PRO A 223 22.53 -6.76 -1.45
CA PRO A 223 22.54 -5.60 -2.34
C PRO A 223 21.13 -5.09 -2.68
N VAL A 224 20.38 -4.64 -1.66
CA VAL A 224 19.05 -4.02 -1.83
C VAL A 224 19.21 -2.50 -1.98
N ARG A 225 18.50 -1.90 -2.96
CA ARG A 225 18.39 -0.43 -3.07
C ARG A 225 17.08 0.01 -2.43
N PHE A 226 17.17 0.88 -1.43
CA PHE A 226 16.00 1.54 -0.84
C PHE A 226 15.86 2.94 -1.39
N ILE A 227 14.68 3.23 -1.95
CA ILE A 227 14.36 4.53 -2.54
C ILE A 227 13.34 5.20 -1.62
N LEU A 228 13.81 6.20 -0.88
CA LEU A 228 13.07 6.89 0.17
C LEU A 228 12.49 8.19 -0.37
N ASP A 229 11.45 8.07 -1.20
CA ASP A 229 10.75 9.22 -1.75
C ASP A 229 9.96 9.95 -0.65
N ARG A 230 9.79 11.29 -0.72
CA ARG A 230 9.21 12.13 0.36
C ARG A 230 10.07 12.22 1.64
N ALA A 231 11.40 12.20 1.50
CA ALA A 231 12.30 12.51 2.60
C ALA A 231 12.13 13.96 3.12
N GLY A 232 12.28 14.16 4.42
CA GLY A 232 12.13 15.46 5.08
C GLY A 232 10.68 15.83 5.41
N LEU A 233 10.37 17.13 5.32
CA LEU A 233 9.05 17.68 5.63
C LEU A 233 8.16 17.65 4.38
N VAL A 234 6.97 17.06 4.50
CA VAL A 234 6.01 16.90 3.38
C VAL A 234 4.83 17.87 3.43
N GLY A 235 4.84 18.84 4.35
CA GLY A 235 3.88 19.93 4.42
C GLY A 235 2.53 19.50 5.00
N ASN A 236 1.47 19.51 4.18
CA ASN A 236 0.09 19.41 4.66
C ASN A 236 -0.29 18.03 5.24
N GLU A 237 0.47 16.98 4.94
CA GLU A 237 0.25 15.66 5.56
C GLU A 237 0.74 15.61 7.02
N GLY A 238 1.52 16.61 7.45
CA GLY A 238 1.87 16.83 8.84
C GLY A 238 2.86 15.83 9.43
N PRO A 239 3.06 15.86 10.76
CA PRO A 239 4.15 15.13 11.43
C PRO A 239 4.06 13.60 11.32
N THR A 240 2.88 13.04 11.05
CA THR A 240 2.73 11.59 10.82
C THR A 240 3.33 11.14 9.49
N HIS A 241 3.53 12.05 8.55
CA HIS A 241 4.08 11.76 7.22
C HIS A 241 5.46 12.37 6.98
N HIS A 242 5.92 13.26 7.85
CA HIS A 242 7.27 13.81 7.78
C HIS A 242 8.31 12.69 7.89
N GLY A 243 8.98 12.40 6.78
CA GLY A 243 10.10 11.46 6.71
C GLY A 243 11.39 12.09 7.20
N SER A 244 11.40 12.62 8.43
CA SER A 244 12.50 13.42 8.97
C SER A 244 13.53 12.63 9.80
N PHE A 245 13.36 11.31 9.92
CA PHE A 245 14.16 10.46 10.81
C PHE A 245 15.04 9.45 10.07
N ASP A 246 14.93 9.37 8.75
CA ASP A 246 15.60 8.38 7.89
C ASP A 246 17.11 8.41 7.97
N LEU A 247 17.72 9.60 7.94
CA LEU A 247 19.16 9.72 8.11
C LEU A 247 19.63 9.20 9.48
N ALA A 248 18.84 9.41 10.53
CA ALA A 248 19.19 8.99 11.88
C ALA A 248 19.07 7.47 12.05
N TYR A 249 17.92 6.89 11.68
CA TYR A 249 17.71 5.46 11.88
C TYR A 249 18.46 4.60 10.86
N ILE A 250 18.65 5.04 9.61
CA ILE A 250 19.46 4.27 8.64
C ILE A 250 20.94 4.48 8.90
N GLY A 251 21.34 5.69 9.29
CA GLY A 251 22.75 6.05 9.48
C GLY A 251 23.45 5.27 10.60
N CYS A 252 22.70 4.70 11.55
CA CYS A 252 23.26 3.85 12.60
C CYS A 252 23.34 2.36 12.21
N ILE A 253 22.82 1.96 11.06
CA ILE A 253 22.85 0.57 10.59
C ILE A 253 24.16 0.31 9.81
N PRO A 254 24.94 -0.72 10.17
CA PRO A 254 26.16 -1.07 9.44
C PRO A 254 25.93 -1.37 7.96
N ASN A 255 26.96 -1.15 7.13
CA ASN A 255 26.96 -1.46 5.68
C ASN A 255 25.90 -0.72 4.83
N MET A 256 25.23 0.29 5.39
CA MET A 256 24.30 1.12 4.63
C MET A 256 25.05 2.28 3.96
N ILE A 257 24.84 2.44 2.65
CA ILE A 257 25.28 3.61 1.90
C ILE A 257 24.07 4.53 1.76
N ILE A 258 24.20 5.75 2.28
CA ILE A 258 23.15 6.77 2.22
C ILE A 258 23.55 7.81 1.17
N MET A 259 22.64 8.11 0.25
CA MET A 259 22.81 9.11 -0.78
C MET A 259 21.63 10.08 -0.75
N ALA A 260 21.92 11.37 -0.84
CA ALA A 260 20.93 12.44 -0.93
C ALA A 260 21.24 13.28 -2.19
N PRO A 261 20.82 12.82 -3.39
CA PRO A 261 21.07 13.55 -4.63
C PRO A 261 20.40 14.92 -4.60
N SER A 262 21.14 15.96 -4.99
CA SER A 262 20.66 17.34 -4.99
C SER A 262 19.89 17.73 -6.25
N ASP A 263 20.11 17.02 -7.36
CA ASP A 263 19.61 17.30 -8.71
C ASP A 263 19.20 16.00 -9.45
N GLU A 264 18.58 16.18 -10.63
CA GLU A 264 18.15 15.13 -11.56
C GLU A 264 19.29 14.42 -12.32
#